data_AF-A0A832ZD12-F1
#
_entry.id   AF-A0A832ZD12-F1
#
_cell.length_a   1.000
_cell.length_b   1.000
_cell.length_c   1.000
_cell.angle_alpha   90.00
_cell.angle_beta   90.00
_cell.angle_gamma   90.00
#
_symmetry.space_group_name_H-M   'P 1'
#
loop_
_entity.id
_entity.type
_entity.pdbx_description
1 polymer ?
#
loop_
_entity_poly.entity_id
_entity_poly.type
_entity_poly.pdbx_seq_one_letter_code
_entity_poly.pdbx_strand_id
1 'polypeptide(L)'
;MTQTNEGLLTKFVNWIERVGNKLPHIFWIFLGLWFLVIILSAVFAGVSAVDPAKGEEVKIISLLNRQGLYWILTNVVSNFAKFPPLGLVLVMMMAAGFAERAGFIPALMKTLTKVPEKYLIPAIFIVGICGNLASDAALVIIPPLSAALFYSRRKDPIFGLILGYVAAASGFTANLFIAGTDVLLSGITDAAVKIVDPNYNVYPTANYYFMVASTFVITIVGTIFTVKYAMPRFARWDEEYEHAQVPPQYLTPLTDKEMRALKKAILAAGGYFLLMLLLTIIPNGPLRDPIKNTIVPSTFLKGIVPILFLFFVIGGYVYGKETGTVKRPTDMVNYMTESMKTMASFIVIILPIANFVYTF
;
A
#
# COMPACT_ATOMS: atom_id res chain seq x y z
N MET A 1 -26.57 17.23 -31.82
CA MET A 1 -25.52 17.33 -30.79
C MET A 1 -25.77 18.60 -30.00
N THR A 2 -26.55 18.49 -28.92
CA THR A 2 -26.90 19.61 -28.05
C THR A 2 -25.70 19.94 -27.17
N GLN A 3 -25.10 21.11 -27.38
CA GLN A 3 -24.14 21.70 -26.45
C GLN A 3 -24.87 22.00 -25.14
N THR A 4 -24.80 21.07 -24.19
CA THR A 4 -25.18 21.33 -22.81
C THR A 4 -24.18 22.31 -22.23
N ASN A 5 -24.68 23.40 -21.65
CA ASN A 5 -23.88 24.39 -20.95
C ASN A 5 -23.10 23.68 -19.83
N GLU A 6 -21.83 23.35 -20.07
CA GLU A 6 -21.00 22.63 -19.09
C GLU A 6 -20.90 23.47 -17.80
N GLY A 7 -21.45 22.94 -16.71
CA GLY A 7 -21.37 23.58 -15.40
C GLY A 7 -19.92 23.80 -14.97
N LEU A 8 -19.70 24.75 -14.06
CA LEU A 8 -18.34 25.10 -13.57
C LEU A 8 -17.55 23.87 -13.10
N LEU A 9 -18.23 22.89 -12.49
CA LEU A 9 -17.62 21.64 -12.05
C LEU A 9 -17.14 20.77 -13.22
N THR A 10 -17.92 20.63 -14.28
CA THR A 10 -17.53 19.90 -15.50
C THR A 10 -16.32 20.57 -16.16
N LYS A 11 -16.31 21.91 -16.26
CA LYS A 11 -15.15 22.65 -16.79
C LYS A 11 -13.90 22.45 -15.94
N PHE A 12 -14.04 22.42 -14.62
CA PHE A 12 -12.93 22.16 -13.70
C PHE A 12 -12.39 20.73 -13.84
N VAL A 13 -13.26 19.72 -13.90
CA VAL A 13 -12.86 18.32 -14.13
C VAL A 13 -12.17 18.16 -15.49
N ASN A 14 -12.74 18.76 -16.55
CA ASN A 14 -12.14 18.76 -17.89
C ASN A 14 -10.77 19.48 -17.93
N TRP A 15 -10.52 20.42 -17.03
CA TRP A 15 -9.20 21.04 -16.87
C TRP A 15 -8.23 20.10 -16.15
N ILE A 16 -8.65 19.45 -15.05
CA ILE A 16 -7.83 18.45 -14.35
C ILE A 16 -7.42 17.34 -15.31
N GLU A 17 -8.36 16.81 -16.10
CA GLU A 17 -8.09 15.76 -17.07
C GLU A 17 -7.06 16.21 -18.12
N ARG A 18 -7.23 17.42 -18.68
CA ARG A 18 -6.30 17.98 -19.67
C ARG A 18 -4.90 18.20 -19.11
N VAL A 19 -4.78 18.61 -17.85
CA VAL A 19 -3.48 18.82 -17.20
C VAL A 19 -2.85 17.48 -16.83
N GLY A 20 -3.63 16.55 -16.26
CA GLY A 20 -3.18 15.20 -15.90
C GLY A 20 -2.62 14.44 -17.10
N ASN A 21 -3.31 14.50 -18.25
CA ASN A 21 -2.89 13.82 -19.48
C ASN A 21 -1.61 14.41 -20.11
N LYS A 22 -1.17 15.61 -19.70
CA LYS A 22 0.09 16.20 -20.16
C LYS A 22 1.30 15.75 -19.35
N LEU A 23 1.10 15.19 -18.16
CA LEU A 23 2.22 14.72 -17.35
C LEU A 23 2.83 13.48 -18.01
N PRO A 24 4.14 13.51 -18.34
CA PRO A 24 4.79 12.34 -18.91
C PRO A 24 4.87 11.23 -17.86
N HIS A 25 5.04 10.00 -18.32
CA HIS A 25 5.20 8.84 -17.44
C HIS A 25 6.30 9.09 -16.39
N ILE A 26 6.06 8.67 -15.14
CA ILE A 26 6.93 8.94 -13.97
C ILE A 26 8.41 8.61 -14.24
N PHE A 27 8.66 7.51 -14.96
CA PHE A 27 10.00 7.14 -15.40
C PHE A 27 10.73 8.28 -16.13
N TRP A 28 10.09 8.93 -17.10
CA TRP A 28 10.67 10.02 -17.89
C TRP A 28 10.86 11.29 -17.06
N ILE A 29 9.95 11.55 -16.11
CA ILE A 29 10.09 12.67 -15.17
C ILE A 29 11.38 12.50 -14.38
N PHE A 30 11.58 11.37 -13.70
CA PHE A 30 12.77 11.15 -12.88
C PHE A 30 14.05 10.99 -13.69
N LEU A 31 13.98 10.38 -14.88
CA LEU A 31 15.12 10.33 -15.77
C LEU A 31 15.54 11.75 -16.20
N GLY A 32 14.57 12.59 -16.58
CA GLY A 32 14.81 14.00 -16.92
C GLY A 32 15.36 14.80 -15.74
N LEU A 33 14.83 14.62 -14.53
CA LEU A 33 15.34 15.26 -13.31
C LEU A 33 16.77 14.82 -13.00
N TRP A 34 17.09 13.54 -13.16
CA TRP A 34 18.44 13.03 -12.96
C TRP A 34 19.44 13.66 -13.94
N PHE A 35 19.11 13.68 -15.23
CA PHE A 35 19.94 14.37 -16.24
C PHE A 35 20.07 15.86 -15.96
N LEU A 36 18.98 16.51 -15.54
CA LEU A 36 18.99 17.91 -15.17
C LEU A 36 19.98 18.17 -14.02
N VAL A 37 19.95 17.37 -12.96
CA VAL A 37 20.90 17.53 -11.83
C VAL A 37 22.34 17.31 -12.28
N ILE A 38 22.62 16.34 -13.16
CA ILE A 38 23.96 16.15 -13.74
C ILE A 38 24.43 17.43 -14.44
N ILE A 39 23.57 18.06 -15.25
CA ILE A 39 23.92 19.31 -15.95
C ILE A 39 24.12 20.47 -14.94
N LEU A 40 23.19 20.64 -14.00
CA LEU A 40 23.26 21.71 -13.01
C LEU A 40 24.49 21.57 -12.11
N SER A 41 24.90 20.35 -11.76
CA SER A 41 26.12 20.10 -10.98
C SER A 41 27.38 20.64 -11.67
N ALA A 42 27.39 20.67 -13.01
CA ALA A 42 28.50 21.22 -13.79
C ALA A 42 28.44 22.74 -13.89
N VAL A 43 27.23 23.30 -14.06
CA VAL A 43 27.00 24.75 -14.14
C VAL A 43 27.37 25.44 -12.83
N PHE A 44 27.02 24.84 -11.69
CA PHE A 44 27.27 25.38 -10.36
C PHE A 44 28.53 24.80 -9.68
N ALA A 45 29.41 24.16 -10.45
CA ALA A 45 30.61 23.55 -9.91
C ALA A 45 31.48 24.56 -9.14
N GLY A 46 31.87 24.22 -7.91
CA GLY A 46 32.71 25.07 -7.08
C GLY A 46 31.96 26.12 -6.24
N VAL A 47 30.64 26.24 -6.39
CA VAL A 47 29.80 26.96 -5.42
C VAL A 47 29.78 26.19 -4.10
N SER A 48 29.84 26.90 -2.98
CA SER A 48 29.80 26.33 -1.65
C SER A 48 28.76 26.98 -0.75
N ALA A 49 28.33 26.24 0.26
CA ALA A 49 27.46 26.70 1.33
C ALA A 49 27.94 26.11 2.66
N VAL A 50 27.60 26.76 3.78
CA VAL A 50 27.91 26.24 5.13
C VAL A 50 26.73 25.40 5.59
N ASP A 51 27.00 24.16 6.00
CA ASP A 51 26.01 23.28 6.63
C ASP A 51 25.51 23.94 7.94
N PRO A 52 24.22 24.29 8.05
CA PRO A 52 23.71 24.95 9.26
C PRO A 52 23.73 24.06 10.51
N ALA A 53 23.81 22.74 10.35
CA ALA A 53 23.86 21.79 11.46
C ALA A 53 25.30 21.50 11.92
N LYS A 54 26.26 21.41 10.98
CA LYS A 54 27.65 21.01 11.28
C LYS A 54 28.67 22.15 11.24
N GLY A 55 28.33 23.27 10.58
CA GLY A 55 29.27 24.37 10.32
C GLY A 55 30.35 24.02 9.29
N GLU A 56 30.24 22.89 8.61
CA GLU A 56 31.18 22.42 7.58
C GLU A 56 30.85 23.04 6.22
N GLU A 57 31.87 23.30 5.40
CA GLU A 57 31.67 23.80 4.04
C GLU A 57 31.27 22.65 3.10
N VAL A 58 30.06 22.73 2.53
CA VAL A 58 29.54 21.80 1.52
C VAL A 58 29.76 22.40 0.14
N LYS A 59 30.39 21.65 -0.77
CA LYS A 59 30.71 22.10 -2.13
C LYS A 59 29.94 21.30 -3.17
N ILE A 60 29.48 21.98 -4.22
CA ILE A 60 28.88 21.33 -5.38
C ILE A 60 30.00 20.67 -6.21
N ILE A 61 29.91 19.35 -6.35
CA ILE A 61 30.81 18.54 -7.16
C ILE A 61 30.16 18.31 -8.52
N SER A 62 30.84 18.72 -9.60
CA SER A 62 30.37 18.44 -10.96
C SER A 62 30.40 16.96 -11.27
N LEU A 63 29.30 16.45 -11.81
CA LEU A 63 29.21 15.09 -12.34
C LEU A 63 29.66 14.98 -13.80
N LEU A 64 29.79 16.09 -14.52
CA LEU A 64 30.31 16.15 -15.90
C LEU A 64 31.84 16.37 -15.95
N ASN A 65 32.55 15.77 -15.00
CA ASN A 65 34.01 15.68 -15.02
C ASN A 65 34.45 14.22 -14.95
N ARG A 66 35.77 13.95 -15.04
CA ARG A 66 36.32 12.59 -15.03
C ARG A 66 35.90 11.79 -13.79
N GLN A 67 35.87 12.44 -12.63
CA GLN A 67 35.53 11.80 -11.36
C GLN A 67 34.02 11.53 -11.25
N GLY A 68 33.19 12.47 -11.69
CA GLY A 68 31.74 12.34 -11.77
C GLY A 68 31.30 11.23 -12.73
N LEU A 69 31.90 11.17 -13.93
CA LEU A 69 31.62 10.10 -14.88
C LEU A 69 32.04 8.72 -14.33
N TYR A 70 33.20 8.65 -13.66
CA TYR A 70 33.62 7.44 -12.96
C TYR A 70 32.59 7.04 -11.89
N TRP A 71 32.13 8.00 -11.07
CA TRP A 71 31.14 7.74 -10.04
C TRP A 71 29.81 7.24 -10.62
N ILE A 72 29.28 7.89 -11.67
CA ILE A 72 28.04 7.48 -12.34
C ILE A 72 28.18 6.04 -12.83
N LEU A 73 29.20 5.74 -13.64
CA LEU A 73 29.36 4.42 -14.26
C LEU A 73 29.59 3.30 -13.24
N THR A 74 30.21 3.59 -12.09
CA THR A 74 30.46 2.61 -11.03
C THR A 74 29.29 2.44 -10.06
N ASN A 75 28.45 3.47 -9.87
CA ASN A 75 27.40 3.45 -8.85
C ASN A 75 25.99 3.23 -9.39
N VAL A 76 25.71 3.38 -10.70
CA VAL A 76 24.33 3.27 -11.22
C VAL A 76 23.60 2.00 -10.79
N VAL A 77 24.27 0.84 -10.86
CA VAL A 77 23.71 -0.45 -10.44
C VAL A 77 23.63 -0.55 -8.91
N SER A 78 24.63 -0.03 -8.20
CA SER A 78 24.67 -0.07 -6.73
C SER A 78 23.58 0.81 -6.12
N ASN A 79 23.40 2.02 -6.64
CA ASN A 79 22.35 2.96 -6.25
C ASN A 79 20.98 2.32 -6.37
N PHE A 80 20.71 1.70 -7.52
CA PHE A 80 19.47 0.96 -7.75
C PHE A 80 19.27 -0.17 -6.74
N ALA A 81 20.26 -1.07 -6.61
CA ALA A 81 20.15 -2.26 -5.77
C ALA A 81 20.07 -1.94 -4.27
N LYS A 82 20.74 -0.86 -3.83
CA LYS A 82 20.76 -0.41 -2.42
C LYS A 82 19.64 0.57 -2.08
N PHE A 83 18.84 0.99 -3.05
CA PHE A 83 17.73 1.90 -2.80
C PHE A 83 16.73 1.22 -1.85
N PRO A 84 16.55 1.70 -0.60
CA PRO A 84 15.80 0.97 0.42
C PRO A 84 14.39 0.54 0.00
N PRO A 85 13.59 1.39 -0.67
CA PRO A 85 12.26 1.02 -1.16
C PRO A 85 12.22 -0.23 -2.04
N LEU A 86 13.26 -0.49 -2.84
CA LEU A 86 13.26 -1.60 -3.80
C LEU A 86 13.13 -2.94 -3.08
N GLY A 87 14.07 -3.24 -2.19
CA GLY A 87 14.08 -4.53 -1.49
C GLY A 87 12.86 -4.69 -0.58
N LEU A 88 12.52 -3.62 0.16
CA LEU A 88 11.47 -3.69 1.16
C LEU A 88 10.08 -3.93 0.54
N VAL A 89 9.76 -3.25 -0.56
CA VAL A 89 8.45 -3.38 -1.22
C VAL A 89 8.33 -4.72 -1.94
N LEU A 90 9.37 -5.17 -2.64
CA LEU A 90 9.33 -6.44 -3.35
C LEU A 90 9.13 -7.62 -2.39
N VAL A 91 9.84 -7.64 -1.26
CA VAL A 91 9.67 -8.68 -0.23
C VAL A 91 8.25 -8.67 0.33
N MET A 92 7.74 -7.50 0.71
CA MET A 92 6.36 -7.38 1.20
C MET A 92 5.33 -7.86 0.18
N MET A 93 5.54 -7.54 -1.10
CA MET A 93 4.61 -7.88 -2.15
C MET A 93 4.57 -9.38 -2.47
N MET A 94 5.70 -10.07 -2.38
CA MET A 94 5.71 -11.54 -2.49
C MET A 94 4.78 -12.17 -1.45
N ALA A 95 4.85 -11.73 -0.19
CA ALA A 95 4.04 -12.29 0.89
C ALA A 95 2.56 -11.93 0.77
N ALA A 96 2.25 -10.65 0.57
CA ALA A 96 0.88 -10.17 0.43
C ALA A 96 0.20 -10.76 -0.82
N GLY A 97 0.90 -10.80 -1.96
CA GLY A 97 0.38 -11.41 -3.18
C GLY A 97 0.21 -12.92 -3.09
N PHE A 98 1.06 -13.62 -2.34
CA PHE A 98 0.82 -15.03 -2.01
C PHE A 98 -0.45 -15.19 -1.16
N ALA A 99 -0.61 -14.40 -0.10
CA ALA A 99 -1.78 -14.45 0.76
C ALA A 99 -3.08 -14.11 0.02
N GLU A 100 -3.02 -13.15 -0.91
CA GLU A 100 -4.11 -12.79 -1.80
C GLU A 100 -4.49 -13.96 -2.71
N ARG A 101 -3.53 -14.48 -3.48
CA ARG A 101 -3.76 -15.55 -4.48
C ARG A 101 -4.11 -16.90 -3.83
N ALA A 102 -3.62 -17.17 -2.63
CA ALA A 102 -4.05 -18.32 -1.84
C ALA A 102 -5.52 -18.21 -1.38
N GLY A 103 -6.11 -17.00 -1.44
CA GLY A 103 -7.50 -16.73 -1.10
C GLY A 103 -7.72 -16.23 0.32
N PHE A 104 -6.66 -16.04 1.11
CA PHE A 104 -6.78 -15.58 2.51
C PHE A 104 -7.34 -14.16 2.60
N ILE A 105 -6.79 -13.22 1.82
CA ILE A 105 -7.24 -11.82 1.83
C ILE A 105 -8.65 -11.66 1.21
N PRO A 106 -8.96 -12.25 0.03
CA PRO A 106 -10.32 -12.24 -0.50
C PRO A 106 -11.35 -12.83 0.46
N ALA A 107 -11.01 -13.92 1.15
CA ALA A 107 -11.90 -14.52 2.15
C ALA A 107 -12.13 -13.61 3.35
N LEU A 108 -11.09 -12.91 3.82
CA LEU A 108 -11.22 -11.91 4.87
C LEU A 108 -12.17 -10.78 4.44
N MET A 109 -12.03 -10.26 3.22
CA MET A 109 -12.94 -9.23 2.68
C MET A 109 -14.38 -9.74 2.56
N LYS A 110 -14.57 -11.00 2.13
CA LYS A 110 -15.88 -11.64 1.97
C LYS A 110 -16.64 -11.82 3.30
N THR A 111 -15.97 -11.67 4.45
CA THR A 111 -16.65 -11.63 5.76
C THR A 111 -17.66 -10.47 5.88
N LEU A 112 -17.54 -9.42 5.06
CA LEU A 112 -18.53 -8.34 4.93
C LEU A 112 -19.95 -8.86 4.64
N THR A 113 -20.09 -10.01 3.98
CA THR A 113 -21.38 -10.67 3.72
C THR A 113 -22.16 -11.01 4.98
N LYS A 114 -21.48 -11.20 6.12
CA LYS A 114 -22.10 -11.53 7.41
C LYS A 114 -22.42 -10.31 8.28
N VAL A 115 -22.07 -9.11 7.83
CA VAL A 115 -22.25 -7.89 8.63
C VAL A 115 -23.74 -7.49 8.65
N PRO A 116 -24.33 -7.24 9.84
CA PRO A 116 -25.70 -6.73 9.95
C PRO A 116 -25.88 -5.39 9.24
N GLU A 117 -27.06 -5.12 8.70
CA GLU A 117 -27.32 -3.93 7.88
C GLU A 117 -26.94 -2.62 8.58
N LYS A 118 -27.21 -2.49 9.89
CA LYS A 118 -26.86 -1.31 10.70
C LYS A 118 -25.37 -0.94 10.64
N TYR A 119 -24.50 -1.93 10.48
CA TYR A 119 -23.04 -1.75 10.47
C TYR A 119 -22.43 -1.92 9.07
N LEU A 120 -23.25 -2.09 8.02
CA LEU A 120 -22.75 -2.37 6.67
C LEU A 120 -21.86 -1.24 6.14
N ILE A 121 -22.30 0.01 6.27
CA ILE A 121 -21.54 1.17 5.80
C ILE A 121 -20.20 1.34 6.53
N PRO A 122 -20.15 1.40 7.87
CA PRO A 122 -18.86 1.52 8.56
C PRO A 122 -17.98 0.29 8.31
N ALA A 123 -18.54 -0.90 8.14
CA ALA A 123 -17.75 -2.08 7.78
C ALA A 123 -17.16 -1.99 6.37
N ILE A 124 -17.91 -1.50 5.37
CA ILE A 124 -17.38 -1.25 4.02
C ILE A 124 -16.22 -0.25 4.08
N PHE A 125 -16.34 0.81 4.87
CA PHE A 125 -15.24 1.76 5.07
C PHE A 125 -14.02 1.09 5.74
N ILE A 126 -14.18 0.41 6.87
CA ILE A 126 -13.04 -0.22 7.55
C ILE A 126 -12.35 -1.25 6.66
N VAL A 127 -13.12 -2.12 6.02
CA VAL A 127 -12.55 -3.18 5.16
C VAL A 127 -12.00 -2.61 3.85
N GLY A 128 -12.60 -1.56 3.31
CA GLY A 128 -12.08 -0.84 2.15
C GLY A 128 -10.75 -0.15 2.45
N ILE A 129 -10.69 0.62 3.53
CA ILE A 129 -9.50 1.36 3.98
C ILE A 129 -8.35 0.39 4.28
N CYS A 130 -8.59 -0.61 5.14
CA CYS A 130 -7.61 -1.65 5.45
C CYS A 130 -7.38 -2.64 4.29
N GLY A 131 -8.11 -2.50 3.19
CA GLY A 131 -7.97 -3.34 2.02
C GLY A 131 -6.61 -3.18 1.33
N ASN A 132 -5.96 -2.03 1.48
CA ASN A 132 -4.59 -1.78 1.02
C ASN A 132 -3.53 -2.78 1.54
N LEU A 133 -3.82 -3.59 2.57
CA LEU A 133 -2.99 -4.76 2.93
C LEU A 133 -2.85 -5.73 1.76
N ALA A 134 -3.89 -5.81 0.94
CA ALA A 134 -3.97 -6.58 -0.30
C ALA A 134 -3.38 -5.84 -1.51
N SER A 135 -2.70 -4.71 -1.29
CA SER A 135 -2.26 -3.81 -2.36
C SER A 135 -3.46 -3.41 -3.26
N ASP A 136 -3.30 -3.51 -4.58
CA ASP A 136 -4.32 -3.12 -5.57
C ASP A 136 -5.57 -4.02 -5.58
N ALA A 137 -5.51 -5.20 -4.97
CA ALA A 137 -6.62 -6.15 -4.99
C ALA A 137 -7.88 -5.60 -4.30
N ALA A 138 -7.74 -4.74 -3.29
CA ALA A 138 -8.88 -4.14 -2.61
C ALA A 138 -9.71 -3.25 -3.52
N LEU A 139 -9.07 -2.45 -4.38
CA LEU A 139 -9.76 -1.60 -5.34
C LEU A 139 -10.51 -2.43 -6.40
N VAL A 140 -10.12 -3.69 -6.60
CA VAL A 140 -10.77 -4.61 -7.55
C VAL A 140 -11.88 -5.41 -6.87
N ILE A 141 -11.71 -5.81 -5.61
CA ILE A 141 -12.62 -6.74 -4.90
C ILE A 141 -13.71 -6.01 -4.11
N ILE A 142 -13.37 -4.92 -3.41
CA ILE A 142 -14.31 -4.24 -2.51
C ILE A 142 -15.47 -3.57 -3.25
N PRO A 143 -15.28 -2.90 -4.40
CA PRO A 143 -16.40 -2.32 -5.14
C PRO A 143 -17.45 -3.34 -5.60
N PRO A 144 -17.13 -4.43 -6.32
CA PRO A 144 -18.14 -5.41 -6.73
C PRO A 144 -18.73 -6.18 -5.54
N LEU A 145 -17.97 -6.43 -4.48
CA LEU A 145 -18.51 -7.01 -3.25
C LEU A 145 -19.54 -6.09 -2.59
N SER A 146 -19.25 -4.79 -2.51
CA SER A 146 -20.16 -3.79 -1.97
C SER A 146 -21.43 -3.66 -2.83
N ALA A 147 -21.29 -3.70 -4.16
CA ALA A 147 -22.42 -3.75 -5.08
C ALA A 147 -23.35 -4.95 -4.82
N ALA A 148 -22.78 -6.16 -4.68
CA ALA A 148 -23.53 -7.36 -4.38
C ALA A 148 -24.23 -7.32 -3.01
N LEU A 149 -23.62 -6.66 -2.01
CA LEU A 149 -24.21 -6.48 -0.68
C LEU A 149 -25.40 -5.52 -0.67
N PHE A 150 -25.37 -4.50 -1.54
CA PHE A 150 -26.49 -3.59 -1.74
C PHE A 150 -27.61 -4.27 -2.54
N TYR A 151 -27.24 -5.00 -3.60
CA TYR A 151 -28.17 -5.79 -4.39
C TYR A 151 -28.97 -6.78 -3.53
N SER A 152 -28.28 -7.58 -2.71
CA SER A 152 -28.93 -8.59 -1.86
C SER A 152 -29.86 -8.00 -0.78
N ARG A 153 -29.77 -6.69 -0.53
CA ARG A 153 -30.61 -5.94 0.41
C ARG A 153 -31.64 -5.04 -0.29
N ARG A 154 -31.89 -5.23 -1.58
CA ARG A 154 -32.82 -4.40 -2.39
C ARG A 154 -32.47 -2.90 -2.30
N LYS A 155 -31.18 -2.57 -2.39
CA LYS A 155 -30.66 -1.18 -2.52
C LYS A 155 -29.86 -1.04 -3.81
N ASP A 156 -29.65 0.21 -4.24
CA ASP A 156 -28.93 0.51 -5.48
C ASP A 156 -27.50 -0.12 -5.46
N PRO A 157 -27.21 -1.07 -6.38
CA PRO A 157 -25.91 -1.73 -6.46
C PRO A 157 -24.81 -0.83 -7.04
N ILE A 158 -25.15 0.14 -7.90
CA ILE A 158 -24.19 1.12 -8.44
C ILE A 158 -23.73 2.04 -7.30
N PHE A 159 -24.65 2.47 -6.45
CA PHE A 159 -24.32 3.20 -5.23
C PHE A 159 -23.39 2.38 -4.33
N GLY A 160 -23.70 1.08 -4.14
CA GLY A 160 -22.83 0.16 -3.41
C GLY A 160 -21.43 0.05 -4.02
N LEU A 161 -21.33 -0.03 -5.35
CA LEU A 161 -20.07 -0.06 -6.09
C LEU A 161 -19.25 1.21 -5.86
N ILE A 162 -19.86 2.38 -6.04
CA ILE A 162 -19.22 3.68 -5.82
C ILE A 162 -18.77 3.81 -4.37
N LEU A 163 -19.62 3.42 -3.41
CA LEU A 163 -19.28 3.47 -1.99
C LEU A 163 -18.06 2.58 -1.68
N GLY A 164 -18.02 1.35 -2.21
CA GLY A 164 -16.88 0.45 -2.04
C GLY A 164 -15.60 1.04 -2.64
N TYR A 165 -15.70 1.68 -3.81
CA TYR A 165 -14.57 2.36 -4.45
C TYR A 165 -14.08 3.55 -3.64
N VAL A 166 -14.99 4.41 -3.17
CA VAL A 166 -14.68 5.55 -2.30
C VAL A 166 -14.02 5.09 -1.00
N ALA A 167 -14.53 4.03 -0.37
CA ALA A 167 -13.94 3.46 0.84
C ALA A 167 -12.50 3.00 0.61
N ALA A 168 -12.24 2.25 -0.46
CA ALA A 168 -10.90 1.75 -0.78
C ALA A 168 -9.94 2.86 -1.23
N ALA A 169 -10.41 3.86 -1.99
CA ALA A 169 -9.57 4.93 -2.52
C ALA A 169 -9.28 6.03 -1.49
N SER A 170 -10.27 6.44 -0.69
CA SER A 170 -10.14 7.58 0.24
C SER A 170 -9.22 7.30 1.43
N GLY A 171 -9.05 6.04 1.81
CA GLY A 171 -8.16 5.64 2.90
C GLY A 171 -6.97 4.79 2.45
N PHE A 172 -6.53 4.89 1.19
CA PHE A 172 -5.47 4.03 0.64
C PHE A 172 -4.19 3.99 1.49
N THR A 173 -3.86 5.05 2.23
CA THR A 173 -2.70 5.09 3.15
C THR A 173 -3.08 4.87 4.62
N ALA A 174 -4.34 5.04 4.99
CA ALA A 174 -4.79 4.79 6.36
C ALA A 174 -4.90 3.28 6.61
N ASN A 175 -4.54 2.85 7.82
CA ASN A 175 -4.55 1.44 8.13
C ASN A 175 -4.57 1.14 9.63
N LEU A 176 -5.12 -0.01 9.98
CA LEU A 176 -4.99 -0.61 11.31
C LEU A 176 -3.75 -1.51 11.44
N PHE A 177 -3.14 -1.88 10.32
CA PHE A 177 -1.94 -2.72 10.27
C PHE A 177 -0.88 -2.07 9.39
N ILE A 178 0.39 -2.42 9.58
CA ILE A 178 1.45 -1.92 8.70
C ILE A 178 1.30 -2.59 7.32
N ALA A 179 1.19 -1.78 6.28
CA ALA A 179 1.07 -2.19 4.90
C ALA A 179 2.36 -1.94 4.09
N GLY A 180 2.40 -2.50 2.88
CA GLY A 180 3.51 -2.29 1.95
C GLY A 180 3.71 -0.81 1.58
N THR A 181 2.64 -0.01 1.59
CA THR A 181 2.68 1.44 1.39
C THR A 181 3.49 2.16 2.45
N ASP A 182 3.40 1.74 3.71
CA ASP A 182 4.08 2.38 4.83
C ASP A 182 5.59 2.14 4.73
N VAL A 183 5.94 0.91 4.35
CA VAL A 183 7.30 0.48 4.09
C VAL A 183 7.90 1.23 2.89
N LEU A 184 7.12 1.42 1.81
CA LEU A 184 7.51 2.22 0.65
C LEU A 184 7.79 3.68 1.06
N LEU A 185 6.83 4.32 1.73
CA LEU A 185 6.93 5.72 2.11
C LEU A 185 8.08 5.94 3.10
N SER A 186 8.20 5.10 4.13
CA SER A 186 9.31 5.20 5.09
C SER A 186 10.65 5.02 4.40
N GLY A 187 10.78 4.10 3.43
CA GLY A 187 12.04 3.89 2.70
C GLY A 187 12.45 5.10 1.85
N ILE A 188 11.48 5.77 1.21
CA ILE A 188 11.75 7.00 0.44
C ILE A 188 12.12 8.14 1.38
N THR A 189 11.37 8.32 2.47
CA THR A 189 11.68 9.36 3.46
C THR A 189 13.04 9.12 4.12
N ASP A 190 13.38 7.88 4.44
CA ASP A 190 14.68 7.49 4.98
C ASP A 190 15.83 7.88 4.03
N ALA A 191 15.69 7.56 2.73
CA ALA A 191 16.68 7.95 1.72
C ALA A 191 16.82 9.47 1.61
N ALA A 192 15.72 10.22 1.69
CA ALA A 192 15.74 11.68 1.64
C ALA A 192 16.37 12.31 2.89
N VAL A 193 16.07 11.80 4.09
CA VAL A 193 16.63 12.33 5.35
C VAL A 193 18.12 12.07 5.45
N LYS A 194 18.61 10.95 4.91
CA LYS A 194 20.03 10.59 4.92
C LYS A 194 20.93 11.53 4.11
N ILE A 195 20.35 12.37 3.24
CA ILE A 195 21.06 13.47 2.58
C ILE A 195 21.56 14.50 3.63
N VAL A 196 20.81 14.68 4.72
CA VAL A 196 21.14 15.65 5.79
C VAL A 196 21.74 14.96 7.01
N ASP A 197 21.10 13.91 7.51
CA ASP A 197 21.55 13.14 8.67
C ASP A 197 21.69 11.65 8.33
N PRO A 198 22.93 11.16 8.10
CA PRO A 198 23.18 9.76 7.79
C PRO A 198 22.78 8.77 8.90
N ASN A 199 22.66 9.23 10.15
CA ASN A 199 22.37 8.37 11.30
C ASN A 199 20.87 8.28 11.61
N TYR A 200 20.05 9.16 11.01
CA TYR A 200 18.61 9.10 11.19
C TYR A 200 18.02 7.91 10.44
N ASN A 201 17.06 7.23 11.07
CA ASN A 201 16.36 6.09 10.47
C ASN A 201 14.85 6.30 10.56
N VAL A 202 14.17 6.31 9.41
CA VAL A 202 12.71 6.37 9.36
C VAL A 202 12.14 4.96 9.36
N TYR A 203 11.47 4.58 10.45
CA TYR A 203 10.84 3.26 10.56
C TYR A 203 9.47 3.22 9.84
N PRO A 204 9.06 2.07 9.29
CA PRO A 204 7.70 1.91 8.73
C PRO A 204 6.58 2.21 9.73
N THR A 205 6.87 2.09 11.03
CA THR A 205 5.92 2.38 12.10
C THR A 205 5.82 3.86 12.48
N ALA A 206 6.60 4.75 11.84
CA ALA A 206 6.65 6.18 12.19
C ALA A 206 5.27 6.86 12.14
N ASN A 207 4.43 6.48 11.16
CA ASN A 207 3.09 7.04 10.98
C ASN A 207 1.98 6.19 11.62
N TYR A 208 2.31 5.10 12.31
CA TYR A 208 1.32 4.08 12.69
C TYR A 208 0.15 4.62 13.51
N TYR A 209 0.43 5.39 14.55
CA TYR A 209 -0.63 5.98 15.38
C TYR A 209 -1.53 6.94 14.60
N PHE A 210 -0.96 7.73 13.70
CA PHE A 210 -1.70 8.64 12.83
C PHE A 210 -2.59 7.88 11.85
N MET A 211 -2.11 6.79 11.25
CA MET A 211 -2.87 5.96 10.31
C MET A 211 -4.01 5.22 10.99
N VAL A 212 -3.79 4.69 12.20
CA VAL A 212 -4.84 4.05 13.01
C VAL A 212 -5.94 5.06 13.31
N ALA A 213 -5.59 6.24 13.82
CA ALA A 213 -6.56 7.30 14.10
C ALA A 213 -7.31 7.74 12.83
N SER A 214 -6.58 7.93 11.73
CA SER A 214 -7.16 8.32 10.44
C SER A 214 -8.17 7.30 9.90
N THR A 215 -7.93 6.00 10.12
CA THR A 215 -8.87 4.95 9.72
C THR A 215 -10.23 5.14 10.37
N PHE A 216 -10.26 5.41 11.67
CA PHE A 216 -11.51 5.66 12.40
C PHE A 216 -12.14 6.99 11.99
N VAL A 217 -11.36 8.06 11.83
CA VAL A 217 -11.88 9.37 11.41
C VAL A 217 -12.53 9.28 10.04
N ILE A 218 -11.84 8.71 9.05
CA ILE A 218 -12.37 8.53 7.69
C ILE A 218 -13.62 7.63 7.71
N THR A 219 -13.59 6.55 8.48
CA THR A 219 -14.77 5.67 8.63
C THR A 219 -15.97 6.42 9.19
N ILE A 220 -15.78 7.22 10.25
CA ILE A 220 -16.87 7.98 10.89
C ILE A 220 -17.42 9.03 9.94
N VAL A 221 -16.54 9.86 9.35
CA VAL A 221 -16.93 10.94 8.44
C VAL A 221 -17.61 10.36 7.19
N GLY A 222 -17.02 9.34 6.59
CA GLY A 222 -17.56 8.63 5.42
C GLY A 222 -18.91 8.00 5.72
N THR A 223 -19.07 7.36 6.89
CA THR A 223 -20.35 6.76 7.30
C THR A 223 -21.41 7.81 7.52
N ILE A 224 -21.12 8.89 8.27
CA ILE A 224 -22.06 9.98 8.52
C ILE A 224 -22.49 10.61 7.20
N PHE A 225 -21.52 10.91 6.32
CA PHE A 225 -21.82 11.51 5.03
C PHE A 225 -22.70 10.60 4.17
N THR A 226 -22.33 9.31 4.09
CA THR A 226 -23.05 8.32 3.29
C THR A 226 -24.47 8.13 3.79
N VAL A 227 -24.66 7.89 5.10
CA VAL A 227 -25.98 7.62 5.69
C VAL A 227 -26.88 8.85 5.66
N LYS A 228 -26.34 10.04 6.00
CA LYS A 228 -27.15 11.25 6.18
C LYS A 228 -27.44 11.98 4.87
N TYR A 229 -26.49 12.01 3.93
CA TYR A 229 -26.61 12.85 2.73
C TYR A 229 -26.70 12.04 1.43
N ALA A 230 -25.91 10.97 1.28
CA ALA A 230 -25.83 10.25 0.02
C ALA A 230 -26.96 9.21 -0.15
N MET A 231 -27.13 8.33 0.84
CA MET A 231 -28.06 7.20 0.80
C MET A 231 -29.53 7.61 0.60
N PRO A 232 -30.07 8.66 1.26
CA PRO A 232 -31.46 9.09 1.06
C PRO A 232 -31.77 9.55 -0.37
N ARG A 233 -30.74 10.02 -1.08
CA ARG A 233 -30.85 10.58 -2.43
C ARG A 233 -30.55 9.58 -3.52
N PHE A 234 -29.58 8.68 -3.31
CA PHE A 234 -28.98 7.88 -4.39
C PHE A 234 -29.07 6.37 -4.19
N ALA A 235 -29.44 5.86 -3.01
CA ALA A 235 -29.42 4.41 -2.74
C ALA A 235 -30.79 3.72 -2.93
N ARG A 236 -31.65 4.27 -3.80
CA ARG A 236 -33.01 3.75 -4.03
C ARG A 236 -32.97 2.58 -5.02
N TRP A 237 -33.77 1.55 -4.76
CA TRP A 237 -33.92 0.45 -5.70
C TRP A 237 -34.57 0.92 -7.00
N ASP A 238 -34.06 0.41 -8.12
CA ASP A 238 -34.63 0.58 -9.45
C ASP A 238 -35.07 -0.79 -9.99
N GLU A 239 -36.17 -0.82 -10.75
CA GLU A 239 -36.69 -2.04 -11.39
C GLU A 239 -35.73 -2.58 -12.46
N GLU A 240 -34.90 -1.73 -13.07
CA GLU A 240 -33.87 -2.17 -14.02
C GLU A 240 -32.90 -3.20 -13.41
N TYR A 241 -32.70 -3.16 -12.09
CA TYR A 241 -31.82 -4.10 -11.40
C TYR A 241 -32.43 -5.50 -11.23
N GLU A 242 -33.74 -5.71 -11.42
CA GLU A 242 -34.34 -7.05 -11.27
C GLU A 242 -33.80 -8.08 -12.27
N HIS A 243 -33.27 -7.60 -13.40
CA HIS A 243 -32.63 -8.42 -14.43
C HIS A 243 -31.10 -8.39 -14.37
N ALA A 244 -30.51 -7.76 -13.35
CA ALA A 244 -29.07 -7.63 -13.22
C ALA A 244 -28.41 -9.00 -12.94
N GLN A 245 -27.42 -9.34 -13.76
CA GLN A 245 -26.62 -10.56 -13.58
C GLN A 245 -25.51 -10.30 -12.57
N VAL A 246 -25.75 -10.62 -11.31
CA VAL A 246 -24.72 -10.52 -10.27
C VAL A 246 -23.93 -11.82 -10.19
N PRO A 247 -22.58 -11.78 -10.29
CA PRO A 247 -21.78 -12.99 -10.20
C PRO A 247 -22.02 -13.75 -8.88
N PRO A 248 -22.35 -15.06 -8.92
CA PRO A 248 -22.72 -15.82 -7.72
C PRO A 248 -21.63 -15.83 -6.64
N GLN A 249 -20.36 -15.69 -7.04
CA GLN A 249 -19.21 -15.64 -6.15
C GLN A 249 -19.25 -14.49 -5.12
N TYR A 250 -19.94 -13.39 -5.42
CA TYR A 250 -20.11 -12.25 -4.51
C TYR A 250 -21.40 -12.30 -3.70
N LEU A 251 -22.38 -13.10 -4.13
CA LEU A 251 -23.65 -13.31 -3.43
C LEU A 251 -23.60 -14.48 -2.45
N THR A 252 -22.77 -15.49 -2.73
CA THR A 252 -22.61 -16.66 -1.88
C THR A 252 -21.80 -16.29 -0.63
N PRO A 253 -22.27 -16.57 0.58
CA PRO A 253 -21.44 -16.46 1.78
C PRO A 253 -20.24 -17.42 1.72
N LEU A 254 -19.24 -17.18 2.57
CA LEU A 254 -18.18 -18.17 2.80
C LEU A 254 -18.79 -19.50 3.25
N THR A 255 -18.38 -20.59 2.60
CA THR A 255 -18.73 -21.96 3.01
C THR A 255 -18.19 -22.26 4.41
N ASP A 256 -18.76 -23.26 5.09
CA ASP A 256 -18.26 -23.69 6.40
C ASP A 256 -16.81 -24.17 6.36
N LYS A 257 -16.38 -24.69 5.20
CA LYS A 257 -14.98 -25.05 4.97
C LYS A 257 -14.09 -23.81 4.92
N GLU A 258 -14.43 -22.82 4.10
CA GLU A 258 -13.67 -21.57 4.00
C GLU A 258 -13.66 -20.79 5.30
N MET A 259 -14.78 -20.75 6.02
CA MET A 259 -14.86 -20.08 7.33
C MET A 259 -13.97 -20.76 8.38
N ARG A 260 -13.94 -22.10 8.41
CA ARG A 260 -13.01 -22.83 9.30
C ARG A 260 -11.55 -22.61 8.91
N ALA A 261 -11.25 -22.64 7.61
CA ALA A 261 -9.91 -22.33 7.09
C ALA A 261 -9.47 -20.91 7.46
N LEU A 262 -10.36 -19.91 7.29
CA LEU A 262 -10.10 -18.52 7.64
C LEU A 262 -9.82 -18.35 9.14
N LYS A 263 -10.64 -18.97 10.00
CA LYS A 263 -10.41 -18.93 11.46
C LYS A 263 -9.06 -19.54 11.85
N LYS A 264 -8.70 -20.70 11.28
CA LYS A 264 -7.39 -21.33 11.49
C LYS A 264 -6.25 -20.44 11.02
N ALA A 265 -6.38 -19.82 9.85
CA ALA A 265 -5.37 -18.93 9.27
C ALA A 265 -5.16 -17.67 10.12
N ILE A 266 -6.25 -17.02 10.56
CA ILE A 266 -6.20 -15.87 11.46
C ILE A 266 -5.56 -16.24 12.80
N LEU A 267 -5.92 -17.40 13.37
CA LEU A 267 -5.34 -17.86 14.63
C LEU A 267 -3.84 -18.15 14.49
N ALA A 268 -3.42 -18.78 13.40
CA ALA A 268 -2.00 -19.09 13.14
C ALA A 268 -1.18 -17.83 12.91
N ALA A 269 -1.62 -16.94 12.00
CA ALA A 269 -0.94 -15.70 11.70
C ALA A 269 -0.93 -14.75 12.92
N GLY A 270 -2.08 -14.60 13.58
CA GLY A 270 -2.22 -13.80 14.80
C GLY A 270 -1.42 -14.35 15.97
N GLY A 271 -1.39 -15.67 16.17
CA GLY A 271 -0.58 -16.33 17.19
C GLY A 271 0.92 -16.12 16.96
N TYR A 272 1.36 -16.23 15.70
CA TYR A 272 2.74 -15.89 15.32
C TYR A 272 3.07 -14.42 15.61
N PHE A 273 2.21 -13.49 15.21
CA PHE A 273 2.45 -12.07 15.44
C PHE A 273 2.45 -11.72 16.93
N LEU A 274 1.52 -12.31 17.70
CA LEU A 274 1.47 -12.15 19.14
C LEU A 274 2.74 -12.70 19.81
N LEU A 275 3.26 -13.84 19.36
CA LEU A 275 4.54 -14.36 19.83
C LEU A 275 5.68 -13.36 19.58
N MET A 276 5.77 -12.78 18.38
CA MET A 276 6.77 -11.75 18.07
C MET A 276 6.63 -10.52 18.99
N LEU A 277 5.40 -10.08 19.26
CA LEU A 277 5.15 -8.99 20.22
C LEU A 277 5.58 -9.36 21.65
N LEU A 278 5.24 -10.56 22.12
CA LEU A 278 5.63 -11.03 23.45
C LEU A 278 7.15 -11.11 23.61
N LEU A 279 7.85 -11.64 22.60
CA LEU A 279 9.32 -11.67 22.55
C LEU A 279 9.97 -10.27 22.51
N THR A 280 9.20 -9.23 22.22
CA THR A 280 9.65 -7.82 22.26
C THR A 280 9.35 -7.18 23.62
N ILE A 281 8.21 -7.52 24.24
CA ILE A 281 7.77 -6.89 25.49
C ILE A 281 8.51 -7.48 26.70
N ILE A 282 8.79 -8.79 26.70
CA ILE A 282 9.48 -9.47 27.80
C ILE A 282 10.86 -8.81 28.05
N PRO A 283 11.23 -8.52 29.31
CA PRO A 283 12.57 -8.02 29.64
C PRO A 283 13.67 -8.96 29.15
N ASN A 284 14.71 -8.43 28.49
CA ASN A 284 15.75 -9.23 27.80
C ASN A 284 15.20 -10.13 26.67
N GLY A 285 14.01 -9.85 26.15
CA GLY A 285 13.46 -10.56 25.02
C GLY A 285 14.35 -10.43 23.77
N PRO A 286 14.43 -11.47 22.93
CA PRO A 286 15.37 -11.51 21.80
C PRO A 286 15.07 -10.47 20.72
N LEU A 287 13.87 -9.88 20.72
CA LEU A 287 13.47 -8.89 19.73
C LEU A 287 13.60 -7.44 20.22
N ARG A 288 14.09 -7.22 21.45
CA ARG A 288 14.49 -5.89 21.93
C ARG A 288 15.78 -5.43 21.28
N ASP A 289 16.19 -4.20 21.57
CA ASP A 289 17.52 -3.74 21.17
C ASP A 289 18.61 -4.60 21.84
N PRO A 290 19.55 -5.19 21.07
CA PRO A 290 20.56 -6.09 21.64
C PRO A 290 21.51 -5.42 22.65
N ILE A 291 21.65 -4.09 22.59
CA ILE A 291 22.61 -3.34 23.42
C ILE A 291 21.87 -2.62 24.54
N LYS A 292 20.85 -1.84 24.19
CA LYS A 292 20.10 -0.97 25.11
C LYS A 292 18.92 -1.69 25.78
N ASN A 293 18.53 -2.87 25.29
CA ASN A 293 17.37 -3.63 25.77
C ASN A 293 16.06 -2.82 25.77
N THR A 294 15.98 -1.82 24.88
CA THR A 294 14.82 -0.94 24.71
C THR A 294 13.82 -1.55 23.72
N ILE A 295 12.57 -1.11 23.82
CA ILE A 295 11.51 -1.41 22.83
C ILE A 295 11.58 -0.45 21.63
N VAL A 296 12.07 0.77 21.85
CA VAL A 296 12.27 1.77 20.80
C VAL A 296 13.65 2.42 21.00
N PRO A 297 14.59 2.26 20.04
CA PRO A 297 14.56 1.33 18.91
C PRO A 297 14.59 -0.14 19.39
N SER A 298 14.16 -1.08 18.55
CA SER A 298 14.25 -2.53 18.81
C SER A 298 14.47 -3.34 17.53
N THR A 299 14.90 -4.60 17.69
CA THR A 299 15.04 -5.55 16.58
C THR A 299 13.68 -5.81 15.91
N PHE A 300 12.59 -5.82 16.67
CA PHE A 300 11.22 -5.92 16.15
C PHE A 300 10.89 -4.80 15.15
N LEU A 301 11.16 -3.54 15.50
CA LEU A 301 10.84 -2.40 14.64
C LEU A 301 11.73 -2.35 13.38
N LYS A 302 13.02 -2.66 13.53
CA LYS A 302 13.96 -2.77 12.40
C LYS A 302 13.62 -3.96 11.48
N GLY A 303 13.16 -5.06 12.06
CA GLY A 303 12.81 -6.31 11.38
C GLY A 303 11.33 -6.46 11.04
N ILE A 304 10.56 -5.37 11.01
CA ILE A 304 9.10 -5.47 10.83
C ILE A 304 8.72 -6.10 9.48
N VAL A 305 9.48 -5.82 8.42
CA VAL A 305 9.23 -6.37 7.07
C VAL A 305 9.30 -7.90 7.02
N PRO A 306 10.39 -8.58 7.45
CA PRO A 306 10.42 -10.05 7.47
C PRO A 306 9.39 -10.66 8.44
N ILE A 307 9.04 -9.97 9.54
CA ILE A 307 7.97 -10.41 10.43
C ILE A 307 6.62 -10.40 9.71
N LEU A 308 6.29 -9.31 9.01
CA LEU A 308 5.05 -9.21 8.24
C LEU A 308 5.04 -10.18 7.05
N PHE A 309 6.19 -10.40 6.41
CA PHE A 309 6.34 -11.42 5.36
C PHE A 309 5.86 -12.78 5.88
N LEU A 310 6.39 -13.22 7.02
CA LEU A 310 6.00 -14.49 7.62
C LEU A 310 4.54 -14.50 8.07
N PHE A 311 4.02 -13.40 8.61
CA PHE A 311 2.61 -13.26 8.97
C PHE A 311 1.68 -13.55 7.78
N PHE A 312 1.91 -12.91 6.64
CA PHE A 312 1.10 -13.12 5.44
C PHE A 312 1.31 -14.51 4.83
N VAL A 313 2.54 -15.02 4.81
CA VAL A 313 2.82 -16.38 4.34
C VAL A 313 2.14 -17.44 5.21
N ILE A 314 2.17 -17.30 6.52
CA ILE A 314 1.47 -18.22 7.43
C ILE A 314 -0.03 -18.19 7.18
N GLY A 315 -0.63 -17.00 7.11
CA GLY A 315 -2.07 -16.84 6.83
C GLY A 315 -2.48 -17.43 5.48
N GLY A 316 -1.75 -17.07 4.42
CA GLY A 316 -1.95 -17.59 3.06
C GLY A 316 -1.79 -19.11 2.97
N TYR A 317 -0.75 -19.66 3.59
CA TYR A 317 -0.45 -21.09 3.56
C TYR A 317 -1.51 -21.91 4.31
N VAL A 318 -1.86 -21.51 5.53
CA VAL A 318 -2.86 -22.23 6.34
C VAL A 318 -4.22 -22.20 5.66
N TYR A 319 -4.66 -21.01 5.20
CA TYR A 319 -5.92 -20.89 4.47
C TYR A 319 -5.91 -21.72 3.18
N GLY A 320 -4.85 -21.58 2.39
CA GLY A 320 -4.75 -22.21 1.08
C GLY A 320 -4.65 -23.73 1.15
N LYS A 321 -3.99 -24.27 2.18
CA LYS A 321 -3.90 -25.71 2.40
C LYS A 321 -5.24 -26.32 2.78
N GLU A 322 -5.97 -25.66 3.69
CA GLU A 322 -7.28 -26.12 4.17
C GLU A 322 -8.35 -26.03 3.07
N THR A 323 -8.35 -24.95 2.29
CA THR A 323 -9.30 -24.78 1.17
C THR A 323 -8.92 -25.62 -0.06
N GLY A 324 -7.64 -25.93 -0.22
CA GLY A 324 -7.10 -26.72 -1.34
C GLY A 324 -6.62 -25.87 -2.52
N THR A 325 -6.48 -24.55 -2.35
CA THR A 325 -5.86 -23.65 -3.34
C THR A 325 -4.34 -23.84 -3.38
N VAL A 326 -3.71 -24.17 -2.25
CA VAL A 326 -2.28 -24.51 -2.15
C VAL A 326 -2.15 -26.01 -1.94
N LYS A 327 -1.83 -26.75 -3.02
CA LYS A 327 -1.72 -28.22 -2.98
C LYS A 327 -0.26 -28.65 -2.81
N ARG A 328 0.65 -28.00 -3.54
CA ARG A 328 2.08 -28.32 -3.62
C ARG A 328 2.92 -27.13 -3.13
N PRO A 329 4.13 -27.37 -2.60
CA PRO A 329 5.05 -26.29 -2.24
C PRO A 329 5.36 -25.34 -3.41
N THR A 330 5.33 -25.84 -4.65
CA THR A 330 5.55 -25.03 -5.87
C THR A 330 4.44 -23.99 -6.09
N ASP A 331 3.22 -24.23 -5.60
CA ASP A 331 2.11 -23.30 -5.80
C ASP A 331 2.38 -21.96 -5.08
N MET A 332 3.04 -22.03 -3.91
CA MET A 332 3.47 -20.84 -3.18
C MET A 332 4.47 -20.00 -4.01
N VAL A 333 5.48 -20.64 -4.58
CA VAL A 333 6.49 -19.96 -5.42
C VAL A 333 5.84 -19.36 -6.67
N ASN A 334 4.92 -20.08 -7.30
CA ASN A 334 4.19 -19.59 -8.46
C ASN A 334 3.35 -18.35 -8.12
N TYR A 335 2.62 -18.35 -7.01
CA TYR A 335 1.83 -17.20 -6.57
C TYR A 335 2.70 -15.99 -6.22
N MET A 336 3.85 -16.20 -5.55
CA MET A 336 4.83 -15.13 -5.32
C MET A 336 5.37 -14.58 -6.65
N THR A 337 5.68 -15.45 -7.61
CA THR A 337 6.18 -15.06 -8.94
C THR A 337 5.16 -14.24 -9.71
N GLU A 338 3.90 -14.66 -9.71
CA GLU A 338 2.82 -13.92 -10.36
C GLU A 338 2.60 -12.54 -9.71
N SER A 339 2.76 -12.43 -8.39
CA SER A 339 2.76 -11.12 -7.72
C SER A 339 3.98 -10.26 -8.09
N MET A 340 5.14 -10.87 -8.35
CA MET A 340 6.33 -10.13 -8.77
C MET A 340 6.21 -9.59 -10.19
N LYS A 341 5.47 -10.27 -11.07
CA LYS A 341 5.21 -9.78 -12.44
C LYS A 341 4.46 -8.45 -12.45
N THR A 342 3.50 -8.25 -11.54
CA THR A 342 2.78 -6.97 -11.44
C THR A 342 3.66 -5.83 -10.95
N MET A 343 4.78 -6.14 -10.29
CA MET A 343 5.77 -5.18 -9.81
C MET A 343 6.83 -4.80 -10.85
N ALA A 344 6.79 -5.35 -12.07
CA ALA A 344 7.80 -5.07 -13.10
C ALA A 344 7.92 -3.56 -13.41
N SER A 345 6.79 -2.86 -13.56
CA SER A 345 6.77 -1.41 -13.81
C SER A 345 7.38 -0.62 -12.66
N PHE A 346 7.14 -1.03 -11.42
CA PHE A 346 7.73 -0.40 -10.23
C PHE A 346 9.26 -0.53 -10.21
N ILE A 347 9.79 -1.71 -10.54
CA ILE A 347 11.24 -1.96 -10.63
C ILE A 347 11.88 -1.02 -11.66
N VAL A 348 11.26 -0.85 -12.82
CA VAL A 348 11.74 0.06 -13.87
C VAL A 348 11.73 1.52 -13.41
N ILE A 349 10.68 1.94 -12.70
CA ILE A 349 10.54 3.32 -12.18
C ILE A 349 11.56 3.64 -11.09
N ILE A 350 11.93 2.67 -10.25
CA ILE A 350 12.92 2.88 -9.20
C ILE A 350 14.32 3.19 -9.75
N LEU A 351 14.69 2.67 -10.92
CA LEU A 351 16.02 2.86 -11.50
C LEU A 351 16.43 4.35 -11.62
N PRO A 352 15.65 5.22 -12.31
CA PRO A 352 15.97 6.65 -12.36
C PRO A 352 15.77 7.35 -11.01
N ILE A 353 14.81 6.93 -10.18
CA ILE A 353 14.57 7.55 -8.85
C ILE A 353 15.80 7.36 -7.95
N ALA A 354 16.29 6.12 -7.83
CA ALA A 354 17.44 5.80 -7.01
C ALA A 354 18.66 6.61 -7.45
N ASN A 355 18.93 6.65 -8.76
CA ASN A 355 20.06 7.39 -9.29
C ASN A 355 19.94 8.91 -9.13
N PHE A 356 18.72 9.45 -9.27
CA PHE A 356 18.44 10.85 -8.96
C PHE A 356 18.74 11.16 -7.49
N VAL A 357 18.26 10.35 -6.55
CA VAL A 357 18.42 10.58 -5.11
C VAL A 357 19.90 10.47 -4.69
N TYR A 358 20.59 9.41 -5.09
CA TYR A 358 22.00 9.19 -4.71
C TYR A 358 22.99 10.15 -5.36
N THR A 359 22.54 10.97 -6.31
CA THR A 359 23.37 12.04 -6.91
C THR A 359 23.55 13.22 -5.95
N PHE A 360 22.66 13.37 -4.96
CA PHE A 360 22.82 14.28 -3.82
C PHE A 360 23.58 13.57 -2.70
#